data_AF-A0A966NZX3-F1
#
_entry.id   AF-A0A966NZX3-F1
#
_cell.length_a   1.000
_cell.length_b   1.000
_cell.length_c   1.000
_cell.angle_alpha   90.00
_cell.angle_beta   90.00
_cell.angle_gamma   90.00
#
_symmetry.space_group_name_H-M   'P 1'
#
loop_
_entity.id
_entity.type
_entity.pdbx_description
1 polymer ?
#
loop_
_entity_poly.entity_id
_entity_poly.type
_entity_poly.pdbx_seq_one_letter_code
_entity_poly.pdbx_strand_id
1 'polypeptide(L)'
;MTQAVRDTKTDAGEVKSGDWIGLVRGDGVVAIGNSMVEASTALLEHLITPGRELLTVITGDLASARATEEIEAFLTERYPDVEIEVHAGGQPLYPYLFGVE
;
A
#
# COMPACT_ATOMS: atom_id res chain seq x y z
N MET A 1 -0.87 -3.59 -3.77
CA MET A 1 0.55 -3.85 -3.46
C MET A 1 1.03 -5.12 -4.12
N THR A 2 2.23 -5.16 -4.68
CA THR A 2 2.85 -6.40 -5.19
C THR A 2 4.38 -6.35 -5.03
N GLN A 3 5.06 -7.48 -5.22
CA GLN A 3 6.51 -7.57 -5.18
C GLN A 3 7.08 -7.63 -6.60
N ALA A 4 8.15 -6.89 -6.85
CA ALA A 4 8.85 -6.88 -8.11
C ALA A 4 9.63 -8.20 -8.31
N VAL A 5 9.47 -8.83 -9.47
CA VAL A 5 10.16 -10.09 -9.81
C VAL A 5 11.41 -9.89 -10.70
N ARG A 6 11.66 -8.65 -11.10
CA ARG A 6 12.80 -8.25 -11.93
C ARG A 6 13.07 -6.76 -11.80
N ASP A 7 14.29 -6.39 -12.16
CA ASP A 7 14.70 -4.99 -12.22
C ASP A 7 14.00 -4.28 -13.39
N THR A 8 13.55 -3.05 -13.15
CA THR A 8 12.95 -2.21 -14.19
C THR A 8 13.02 -0.73 -13.85
N LYS A 9 12.74 0.13 -14.82
CA LYS A 9 12.63 1.58 -14.63
C LYS A 9 11.18 2.00 -14.83
N THR A 10 10.67 2.75 -13.87
CA THR A 10 9.30 3.29 -13.86
C THR A 10 9.37 4.80 -13.67
N ASP A 11 8.25 5.50 -13.87
CA ASP A 11 8.18 6.94 -13.65
C ASP A 11 8.37 7.31 -12.17
N ALA A 12 8.05 6.40 -11.24
CA ALA A 12 8.33 6.55 -9.81
C ALA A 12 9.79 6.26 -9.42
N GLY A 13 10.61 5.73 -10.33
CA GLY A 13 12.02 5.44 -10.09
C GLY A 13 12.49 4.06 -10.55
N GLU A 14 13.71 3.71 -10.13
CA GLU A 14 14.30 2.40 -10.38
C GLU A 14 13.74 1.37 -9.40
N VAL A 15 13.22 0.27 -9.93
CA VAL A 15 12.71 -0.88 -9.17
C VAL A 15 13.71 -2.02 -9.29
N LYS A 16 14.08 -2.63 -8.17
CA LYS A 16 14.88 -3.84 -8.13
C LYS A 16 14.02 -5.07 -7.86
N SER A 17 14.48 -6.23 -8.31
CA SER A 17 13.87 -7.50 -7.95
C SER A 17 13.84 -7.66 -6.43
N GLY A 18 12.66 -7.99 -5.88
CA GLY A 18 12.39 -8.09 -4.46
C GLY A 18 11.78 -6.83 -3.83
N ASP A 19 11.86 -5.67 -4.49
CA ASP A 19 11.23 -4.44 -4.00
C ASP A 19 9.70 -4.60 -3.96
N TRP A 20 9.09 -3.91 -3.00
CA TRP A 20 7.64 -3.77 -2.92
C TRP A 20 7.20 -2.55 -3.69
N ILE A 21 6.13 -2.72 -4.49
CA ILE A 21 5.62 -1.66 -5.34
C ILE A 21 4.13 -1.39 -5.06
N GLY A 22 3.81 -0.10 -4.98
CA GLY A 22 2.46 0.43 -4.93
C GLY A 22 1.98 0.80 -6.32
N LEU A 23 0.83 0.25 -6.71
CA LEU A 23 0.24 0.43 -8.02
C LEU A 23 -1.10 1.15 -7.88
N VAL A 24 -1.29 2.23 -8.64
CA VAL A 24 -2.56 2.94 -8.77
C VAL A 24 -3.10 2.68 -10.17
N ARG A 25 -4.40 2.36 -10.25
CA ARG A 25 -5.06 2.14 -11.54
C ARG A 25 -5.10 3.45 -12.31
N GLY A 26 -4.44 3.50 -13.46
CA GLY A 26 -4.32 4.69 -14.30
C GLY A 26 -2.91 5.28 -14.27
N ASP A 27 -2.31 5.35 -13.08
CA ASP A 27 -1.02 6.03 -12.87
C ASP A 27 0.17 5.06 -12.87
N GLY A 28 -0.08 3.76 -12.75
CA GLY A 28 0.98 2.74 -12.75
C GLY A 28 1.67 2.65 -11.40
N VAL A 29 3.01 2.53 -11.39
CA VAL A 29 3.80 2.44 -10.17
C VAL A 29 3.99 3.84 -9.62
N VAL A 30 3.53 4.07 -8.38
CA VAL A 30 3.64 5.37 -7.70
C VAL A 30 4.44 5.30 -6.40
N ALA A 31 4.72 4.08 -5.91
CA ALA A 31 5.50 3.85 -4.70
C ALA A 31 6.43 2.65 -4.87
N ILE A 32 7.65 2.77 -4.35
CA ILE A 32 8.69 1.73 -4.36
C ILE A 32 9.31 1.73 -2.97
N GLY A 33 9.44 0.57 -2.35
CA GLY A 33 10.05 0.41 -1.04
C GLY A 33 10.76 -0.94 -0.89
N ASN A 34 11.75 -1.00 -0.02
CA ASN A 34 12.48 -2.24 0.28
C ASN A 34 11.67 -3.17 1.20
N SER A 35 10.64 -2.63 1.85
CA SER A 35 9.71 -3.38 2.70
C SER A 35 8.26 -3.11 2.29
N MET A 36 7.39 -4.07 2.61
CA MET A 36 5.96 -3.97 2.32
C MET A 36 5.31 -2.80 3.06
N VAL A 37 5.73 -2.54 4.30
CA VAL A 37 5.21 -1.42 5.11
C VAL A 37 5.62 -0.09 4.45
N GLU A 38 6.90 0.10 4.16
CA GLU A 38 7.41 1.32 3.50
C GLU A 38 6.70 1.61 2.18
N ALA A 39 6.58 0.61 1.30
CA ALA A 39 5.91 0.81 0.03
C ALA A 39 4.40 1.04 0.18
N SER A 40 3.77 0.47 1.21
CA SER A 40 2.34 0.68 1.49
C SER A 40 2.08 2.07 2.05
N THR A 41 2.88 2.54 3.01
CA THR A 41 2.72 3.89 3.56
C THR A 41 2.98 4.95 2.50
N ALA A 42 4.03 4.79 1.67
CA ALA A 42 4.29 5.68 0.54
C ALA A 42 3.14 5.69 -0.49
N LEU A 43 2.52 4.53 -0.76
CA LEU A 43 1.33 4.47 -1.61
C LEU A 43 0.14 5.20 -0.97
N LEU A 44 -0.08 5.01 0.33
CA LEU A 44 -1.19 5.64 1.05
C LEU A 44 -1.04 7.16 1.12
N GLU A 45 0.20 7.67 1.26
CA GLU A 45 0.47 9.11 1.15
C GLU A 45 0.10 9.70 -0.20
N HIS A 46 0.20 8.90 -1.27
CA HIS A 46 -0.22 9.30 -2.61
C HIS A 46 -1.75 9.23 -2.79
N LEU A 47 -2.40 8.25 -2.17
CA LEU A 47 -3.85 8.00 -2.32
C LEU A 47 -4.71 8.91 -1.43
N ILE A 48 -4.27 9.19 -0.20
CA ILE A 48 -5.03 9.95 0.79
C ILE A 48 -4.78 11.44 0.60
N THR A 49 -5.59 12.04 -0.27
CA THR A 49 -5.62 13.48 -0.54
C THR A 49 -6.61 14.23 0.37
N PRO A 50 -6.60 15.57 0.41
CA PRO A 50 -7.62 16.32 1.15
C PRO A 50 -9.04 15.97 0.70
N GLY A 51 -9.96 15.79 1.65
CA GLY A 51 -11.37 15.47 1.40
C GLY A 51 -11.68 13.97 1.27
N ARG A 52 -10.69 13.10 1.51
CA ARG A 52 -10.91 11.67 1.70
C ARG A 52 -11.34 11.39 3.13
N GLU A 53 -12.33 10.53 3.29
CA GLU A 53 -12.95 10.27 4.60
C GLU A 53 -12.85 8.79 4.99
N LEU A 54 -12.70 7.89 4.01
CA LEU A 54 -12.64 6.44 4.23
C LEU A 54 -11.47 5.81 3.48
N LEU A 55 -10.70 4.99 4.19
CA LEU A 55 -9.72 4.06 3.65
C LEU A 55 -10.20 2.62 3.91
N THR A 56 -10.46 1.89 2.83
CA THR A 56 -10.68 0.44 2.87
C THR A 56 -9.36 -0.29 2.61
N VAL A 57 -8.98 -1.17 3.53
CA VAL A 57 -7.81 -2.05 3.44
C VAL A 57 -8.28 -3.50 3.31
N ILE A 58 -7.93 -4.16 2.22
CA ILE A 58 -8.19 -5.59 2.04
C ILE A 58 -6.86 -6.35 2.17
N THR A 59 -6.77 -7.23 3.16
CA THR A 59 -5.56 -8.03 3.45
C THR A 59 -5.57 -9.35 2.70
N GLY A 60 -4.43 -9.69 2.09
CA GLY A 60 -4.18 -10.97 1.43
C GLY A 60 -3.30 -11.91 2.27
N ASP A 61 -3.01 -13.09 1.72
CA ASP A 61 -2.29 -14.16 2.44
C ASP A 61 -0.84 -13.79 2.78
N LEU A 62 -0.28 -12.82 2.05
CA LEU A 62 1.08 -12.31 2.29
C LEU A 62 1.11 -11.18 3.33
N ALA A 63 -0.04 -10.65 3.75
CA ALA A 63 -0.09 -9.66 4.82
C ALA A 63 0.12 -10.33 6.17
N SER A 64 1.07 -9.81 6.95
CA SER A 64 1.26 -10.22 8.34
C SER A 64 0.50 -9.29 9.27
N ALA A 65 0.00 -9.81 10.40
CA ALA A 65 -0.66 -8.99 11.43
C ALA A 65 0.22 -7.80 11.85
N ARG A 66 1.51 -8.05 12.06
CA ARG A 66 2.49 -7.01 12.40
C ARG A 66 2.58 -5.91 11.33
N ALA A 67 2.66 -6.28 10.05
CA ALA A 67 2.72 -5.28 8.97
C ALA A 67 1.43 -4.44 8.91
N THR A 68 0.27 -5.07 9.13
CA THR A 68 -1.01 -4.37 9.18
C THR A 68 -1.05 -3.40 10.35
N GLU A 69 -0.65 -3.82 11.55
CA GLU A 69 -0.56 -2.96 12.75
C GLU A 69 0.36 -1.75 12.52
N GLU A 70 1.51 -1.96 11.87
CA GLU A 70 2.45 -0.87 11.53
C GLU A 70 1.83 0.13 10.54
N ILE A 71 1.06 -0.33 9.56
CA ILE A 71 0.34 0.53 8.59
C ILE A 71 -0.81 1.28 9.28
N GLU A 72 -1.60 0.61 10.12
CA GLU A 72 -2.69 1.24 10.88
C GLU A 72 -2.18 2.31 11.84
N ALA A 73 -1.07 2.05 12.53
CA ALA A 73 -0.43 3.02 13.41
C ALA A 73 0.02 4.28 12.63
N PHE A 74 0.67 4.07 11.48
CA PHE A 74 1.05 5.17 10.59
C PHE A 74 -0.16 6.00 10.14
N LEU A 75 -1.25 5.34 9.74
CA LEU A 75 -2.47 6.01 9.28
C LEU A 75 -3.15 6.80 10.39
N THR A 76 -3.24 6.23 11.59
CA THR A 76 -3.85 6.88 12.76
C THR A 76 -3.08 8.14 13.16
N GLU A 77 -1.75 8.12 13.05
CA GLU A 77 -0.90 9.29 13.34
C GLU A 77 -1.01 10.36 12.25
N ARG A 78 -0.99 9.95 10.98
CA ARG A 78 -0.86 10.87 9.85
C ARG A 78 -2.20 11.42 9.34
N TYR A 79 -3.26 10.63 9.45
CA TYR A 79 -4.60 10.86 8.90
C TYR A 79 -5.68 10.55 9.95
N PRO A 80 -5.70 11.26 11.10
CA PRO A 80 -6.62 10.97 12.20
C PRO A 80 -8.10 11.16 11.86
N ASP A 81 -8.40 11.91 10.80
CA ASP A 81 -9.76 12.20 10.35
C ASP A 81 -10.27 11.18 9.31
N VAL A 82 -9.44 10.24 8.88
CA VAL A 82 -9.81 9.18 7.91
C VAL A 82 -10.22 7.93 8.67
N GLU A 83 -11.43 7.43 8.42
CA GLU A 83 -11.87 6.14 8.94
C GLU A 83 -11.16 5.00 8.21
N ILE A 84 -10.70 3.99 8.96
CA ILE A 84 -9.96 2.86 8.41
C ILE A 84 -10.78 1.58 8.61
N GLU A 85 -11.16 0.94 7.51
CA GLU A 85 -11.84 -0.35 7.53
C GLU A 85 -10.91 -1.45 7.00
N VAL A 86 -10.64 -2.46 7.82
CA VAL A 86 -9.80 -3.59 7.43
C VAL A 86 -10.63 -4.85 7.24
N HIS A 87 -10.49 -5.47 6.07
CA HIS A 87 -11.18 -6.71 5.72
C HIS A 87 -10.18 -7.79 5.30
N ALA A 88 -10.44 -9.03 5.73
CA ALA A 88 -9.71 -10.19 5.24
C ALA A 88 -10.21 -10.57 3.83
N GLY A 89 -9.34 -10.42 2.83
CA GLY A 89 -9.64 -10.80 1.45
C GLY A 89 -9.01 -12.13 1.01
N GLY A 90 -7.90 -12.54 1.61
CA GLY A 90 -7.24 -13.82 1.33
C GLY A 90 -6.65 -13.91 -0.09
N GLN A 91 -6.24 -12.78 -0.67
CA GLN A 91 -5.61 -12.79 -1.99
C GLN A 91 -4.21 -13.40 -1.89
N PRO A 92 -3.86 -14.38 -2.74
CA PRO A 92 -2.58 -15.08 -2.63
C PRO A 92 -1.38 -14.26 -3.13
N LEU A 93 -1.62 -13.27 -4.01
CA LEU A 93 -0.54 -12.52 -4.69
C LEU A 93 -0.45 -11.05 -4.26
N TYR A 94 -1.53 -10.49 -3.72
CA TYR A 94 -1.61 -9.09 -3.34
C TYR A 94 -1.74 -9.02 -1.81
N PRO A 95 -0.69 -8.64 -1.06
CA PRO A 95 -0.81 -8.54 0.39
C PRO A 95 -1.83 -7.48 0.81
N TYR A 96 -1.92 -6.39 0.06
CA TYR A 96 -2.89 -5.34 0.31
C TYR A 96 -3.52 -4.82 -0.97
N LEU A 97 -4.82 -4.59 -0.92
CA LEU A 97 -5.56 -3.71 -1.82
C LEU A 97 -6.10 -2.55 -1.00
N PHE A 98 -5.92 -1.32 -1.51
CA PHE A 98 -6.39 -0.11 -0.86
C PHE A 98 -7.45 0.56 -1.74
N GLY A 99 -8.54 0.97 -1.12
CA GLY A 99 -9.57 1.84 -1.71
C GLY A 99 -9.70 3.09 -0.85
N VAL A 100 -9.78 4.26 -1.48
CA VAL A 100 -9.95 5.54 -0.78
C VAL A 100 -11.12 6.28 -1.39
N GLU A 101 -12.03 6.77 -0.54
CA GLU A 101 -13.22 7.55 -0.91
C GLU A 101 -13.11 8.99 -0.44
#